data_AF-A0A0C3HT66-F1
#
_entry.id   AF-A0A0C3HT66-F1
#
_cell.length_a   1.000
_cell.length_b   1.000
_cell.length_c   1.000
_cell.angle_alpha   90.00
_cell.angle_beta   90.00
_cell.angle_gamma   90.00
#
_symmetry.space_group_name_H-M   'P 1'
#
loop_
_entity.id
_entity.type
_entity.pdbx_description
1 polymer ?
#
loop_
_entity_poly.entity_id
_entity_poly.type
_entity_poly.pdbx_seq_one_letter_code
_entity_poly.pdbx_strand_id
1 'polypeptide(L)'
;MMEEAHANIQSRLKSMLGQVESPKTTQLTLLSNELDNLRNDLKSLLRDLKTLKTCRVDIRQQLEVRKGAIRGTKSDQDTIAEEKLAVQELILSMAEIERIQNVAIDDTQELNEGTRDLVQMVWEIKQEKKDRMQEVLIELTDALKRDSSNMKMIAILTAFFLPFTFMAILLTTPMFKWPDPENGKVILWLPFRIYWIASGLMTLILGCWGILLFRPKWLFERKG
;
A
#
# COMPACT_ATOMS: atom_id res chain seq x y z
N MET A 1 22.05 -17.58 9.25
CA MET A 1 22.66 -16.26 8.94
C MET A 1 22.13 -15.57 7.69
N MET A 2 22.44 -15.97 6.44
CA MET A 2 21.97 -15.21 5.24
C MET A 2 20.46 -15.28 4.99
N GLU A 3 19.83 -16.42 5.28
CA GLU A 3 18.37 -16.61 5.14
C GLU A 3 17.60 -15.91 6.27
N GLU A 4 18.18 -15.86 7.48
CA GLU A 4 17.67 -15.02 8.58
C GLU A 4 17.84 -13.54 8.26
N ALA A 5 18.93 -13.12 7.62
CA ALA A 5 19.10 -11.74 7.17
C ALA A 5 18.04 -11.38 6.11
N HIS A 6 17.77 -12.27 5.15
CA HIS A 6 16.73 -12.05 4.15
C HIS A 6 15.32 -12.02 4.75
N ALA A 7 15.00 -12.92 5.69
CA ALA A 7 13.73 -12.95 6.39
C ALA A 7 13.56 -11.74 7.33
N ASN A 8 14.63 -11.29 7.98
CA ASN A 8 14.66 -10.08 8.82
C ASN A 8 14.56 -8.81 7.98
N ILE A 9 15.14 -8.80 6.78
CA ILE A 9 15.01 -7.68 5.84
C ILE A 9 13.60 -7.67 5.23
N GLN A 10 13.01 -8.80 4.89
CA GLN A 10 11.61 -8.87 4.45
C GLN A 10 10.64 -8.48 5.56
N SER A 11 10.89 -8.91 6.81
CA SER A 11 10.07 -8.50 7.94
C SER A 11 10.27 -7.01 8.26
N ARG A 12 11.49 -6.47 8.11
CA ARG A 12 11.77 -5.03 8.20
C ARG A 12 11.17 -4.23 7.06
N LEU A 13 11.17 -4.74 5.84
CA LEU A 13 10.50 -4.13 4.68
C LEU A 13 9.00 -4.12 4.90
N LYS A 14 8.44 -5.23 5.40
CA LYS A 14 7.02 -5.34 5.75
C LYS A 14 6.67 -4.45 6.94
N SER A 15 7.54 -4.31 7.92
CA SER A 15 7.35 -3.40 9.05
C SER A 15 7.53 -1.95 8.63
N MET A 16 8.45 -1.63 7.72
CA MET A 16 8.62 -0.31 7.13
C MET A 16 7.43 0.05 6.24
N LEU A 17 6.88 -0.90 5.48
CA LEU A 17 5.58 -0.74 4.80
C LEU A 17 4.46 -0.46 5.81
N GLY A 18 4.41 -1.20 6.92
CA GLY A 18 3.48 -0.97 8.02
C GLY A 18 3.77 0.30 8.85
N GLN A 19 4.97 0.88 8.78
CA GLN A 19 5.35 2.14 9.43
C GLN A 19 5.14 3.36 8.51
N VAL A 20 5.25 3.14 7.20
CA VAL A 20 4.90 4.08 6.13
C VAL A 20 3.40 4.19 5.96
N GLU A 21 2.65 3.24 6.53
CA GLU A 21 1.33 3.49 7.10
C GLU A 21 1.46 4.47 8.29
N SER A 22 1.95 5.66 7.97
CA SER A 22 2.24 6.78 8.86
C SER A 22 0.97 7.16 9.62
N PRO A 23 1.08 7.80 10.80
CA PRO A 23 -0.04 8.54 11.36
C PRO A 23 -0.74 9.42 10.30
N LYS A 24 -0.01 9.96 9.32
CA LYS A 24 -0.60 10.73 8.21
C LYS A 24 -1.44 9.88 7.23
N THR A 25 -1.11 8.62 6.94
CA THR A 25 -1.96 7.77 6.08
C THR A 25 -3.19 7.29 6.85
N THR A 26 -3.05 7.01 8.15
CA THR A 26 -4.18 6.69 9.04
C THR A 26 -5.15 7.87 9.13
N GLN A 27 -4.61 9.08 9.24
CA GLN A 27 -5.41 10.32 9.20
C GLN A 27 -6.09 10.52 7.85
N LEU A 28 -5.39 10.23 6.73
CA LEU A 28 -5.99 10.31 5.39
C LEU A 28 -7.08 9.25 5.17
N THR A 29 -6.94 8.05 5.73
CA THR A 29 -7.99 7.03 5.69
C THR A 29 -9.18 7.40 6.56
N LEU A 30 -8.95 8.02 7.72
CA LEU A 30 -10.02 8.51 8.60
C LEU A 30 -10.78 9.65 7.93
N LEU A 31 -10.08 10.64 7.39
CA LEU A 31 -10.68 11.72 6.60
C LEU A 31 -11.44 11.21 5.39
N SER A 32 -10.92 10.21 4.67
CA SER A 32 -11.64 9.58 3.55
C SER A 32 -12.96 8.97 4.02
N ASN A 33 -12.93 8.23 5.14
CA ASN A 33 -14.13 7.61 5.69
C ASN A 33 -15.15 8.66 6.16
N GLU A 34 -14.70 9.75 6.79
CA GLU A 34 -15.56 10.87 7.18
C GLU A 34 -16.17 11.57 5.97
N LEU A 35 -15.39 11.85 4.92
CA LEU A 35 -15.91 12.40 3.67
C LEU A 35 -16.92 11.45 3.00
N ASP A 36 -16.67 10.15 3.03
CA ASP A 36 -17.58 9.15 2.46
C ASP A 36 -18.91 9.12 3.22
N ASN A 37 -18.87 9.24 4.56
CA ASN A 37 -20.06 9.35 5.40
C ASN A 37 -20.83 10.65 5.11
N LEU A 38 -20.13 11.79 5.10
CA LEU A 38 -20.73 13.10 4.77
C LEU A 38 -21.39 13.09 3.39
N ARG A 39 -20.74 12.49 2.38
CA ARG A 39 -21.32 12.35 1.04
C ARG A 39 -22.59 11.50 1.05
N ASN A 40 -22.63 10.43 1.86
CA ASN A 40 -23.79 9.56 1.95
C ASN A 40 -24.98 10.27 2.62
N ASP A 41 -24.72 11.06 3.66
CA ASP A 41 -25.73 11.88 4.34
C ASP A 41 -26.25 12.99 3.43
N LEU A 42 -25.36 13.65 2.69
CA LEU A 42 -25.78 14.67 1.74
C LEU A 42 -26.67 14.06 0.62
N LYS A 43 -26.34 12.85 0.15
CA LYS A 43 -27.20 12.10 -0.78
C LYS A 43 -28.54 11.68 -0.18
N SER A 44 -28.65 11.40 1.12
CA SER A 44 -29.95 11.11 1.74
C SER A 44 -30.79 12.38 1.83
N LEU A 45 -30.21 13.50 2.29
CA LEU A 45 -30.90 14.79 2.35
C LEU A 45 -31.39 15.25 0.97
N LEU A 46 -30.57 15.10 -0.07
CA LEU A 46 -30.98 15.44 -1.44
C LEU A 46 -32.16 14.58 -1.91
N ARG A 47 -32.18 13.29 -1.56
CA ARG A 47 -33.32 12.41 -1.84
C ARG A 47 -34.57 12.87 -1.10
N ASP A 48 -34.46 13.21 0.17
CA ASP A 48 -35.58 13.66 1.01
C ASP A 48 -36.15 15.01 0.52
N LEU A 49 -35.28 15.95 0.12
CA LEU A 49 -35.72 17.20 -0.49
C LEU A 49 -36.43 16.97 -1.84
N LYS A 50 -35.97 15.98 -2.62
CA LYS A 50 -36.59 15.62 -3.89
C LYS A 50 -37.94 14.95 -3.70
N THR A 51 -38.09 14.06 -2.72
CA THR A 51 -39.39 13.44 -2.39
C THR A 51 -40.36 14.49 -1.84
N LEU A 52 -39.89 15.42 -1.00
CA LEU A 52 -40.72 16.52 -0.49
C LEU A 52 -41.16 17.46 -1.61
N LYS A 53 -40.32 17.69 -2.64
CA LYS A 53 -40.70 18.44 -3.84
C LYS A 53 -41.83 17.72 -4.60
N THR A 54 -41.71 16.41 -4.80
CA THR A 54 -42.74 15.61 -5.47
C THR A 54 -44.06 15.62 -4.68
N CYS A 55 -44.02 15.43 -3.36
CA CYS A 55 -45.19 15.50 -2.49
C CYS A 55 -45.92 16.85 -2.62
N ARG A 56 -45.17 17.95 -2.61
CA ARG A 56 -45.75 19.28 -2.77
C ARG A 56 -46.38 19.52 -4.15
N VAL A 57 -45.78 19.00 -5.22
CA VAL A 57 -46.36 19.08 -6.57
C VAL A 57 -47.70 18.35 -6.63
N ASP A 58 -47.80 17.18 -5.99
CA ASP A 58 -49.07 16.46 -5.86
C ASP A 58 -50.13 17.28 -5.10
N ILE A 59 -49.77 17.85 -3.93
CA ILE A 59 -50.67 18.72 -3.16
C ILE A 59 -51.12 19.93 -3.99
N ARG A 60 -50.22 20.56 -4.74
CA ARG A 60 -50.54 21.67 -5.65
C ARG A 60 -51.55 21.24 -6.71
N GLN A 61 -51.37 20.06 -7.29
CA GLN A 61 -52.28 19.52 -8.30
C GLN A 61 -53.67 19.26 -7.72
N GLN A 62 -53.74 18.72 -6.50
CA GLN A 62 -55.02 18.52 -5.78
C GLN A 62 -55.72 19.86 -5.48
N LEU A 63 -54.96 20.90 -5.11
CA LEU A 63 -55.50 22.25 -4.86
C LEU A 63 -56.04 22.92 -6.14
N GLU A 64 -55.34 22.80 -7.27
CA GLU A 64 -55.83 23.33 -8.56
C GLU A 64 -57.11 22.62 -9.02
N VAL A 65 -57.21 21.31 -8.82
CA VAL A 65 -58.45 20.54 -9.08
C VAL A 65 -59.59 21.03 -8.19
N ARG A 66 -59.34 21.21 -6.87
CA ARG A 66 -60.36 21.72 -5.92
C ARG A 66 -60.80 23.14 -6.27
N LYS A 67 -59.85 24.01 -6.66
CA LYS A 67 -60.13 25.37 -7.14
C LYS A 67 -60.98 25.38 -8.42
N GLY A 68 -60.74 24.43 -9.33
CA GLY A 68 -61.57 24.21 -10.52
C GLY A 68 -63.00 23.79 -10.19
N ALA A 69 -63.17 22.86 -9.23
CA ALA A 69 -64.46 22.37 -8.78
C ALA A 69 -65.33 23.48 -8.13
N ILE A 70 -64.73 24.32 -7.27
CA ILE A 70 -65.41 25.47 -6.63
C ILE A 70 -65.87 26.53 -7.66
N ARG A 71 -65.25 26.58 -8.85
CA ARG A 71 -65.67 27.49 -9.93
C ARG A 71 -66.97 27.05 -10.61
N GLY A 72 -67.35 25.78 -10.51
CA GLY A 72 -68.53 25.19 -11.16
C GLY A 72 -69.79 25.08 -10.28
N THR A 73 -69.70 25.30 -8.97
CA THR A 73 -70.82 25.16 -8.01
C THR A 73 -71.64 26.45 -7.90
N LYS A 74 -72.98 26.32 -7.96
CA LYS A 74 -73.94 27.43 -8.10
C LYS A 74 -74.67 27.85 -6.79
N SER A 75 -74.24 27.41 -5.62
CA SER A 75 -74.98 27.58 -4.36
C SER A 75 -74.15 28.22 -3.25
N ASP A 76 -74.75 29.19 -2.57
CA ASP A 76 -74.26 29.99 -1.43
C ASP A 76 -72.99 30.82 -1.69
N GLN A 77 -73.21 32.06 -2.13
CA GLN A 77 -72.18 32.93 -2.72
C GLN A 77 -71.16 33.46 -1.70
N ASP A 78 -71.56 33.54 -0.43
CA ASP A 78 -70.72 34.07 0.65
C ASP A 78 -69.74 33.02 1.20
N THR A 79 -70.15 31.76 1.35
CA THR A 79 -69.28 30.63 1.75
C THR A 79 -68.24 30.30 0.68
N ILE A 80 -68.62 30.44 -0.60
CA ILE A 80 -67.73 30.22 -1.74
C ILE A 80 -66.66 31.32 -1.84
N ALA A 81 -66.96 32.55 -1.43
CA ALA A 81 -65.99 33.65 -1.47
C ALA A 81 -64.87 33.45 -0.43
N GLU A 82 -65.23 33.00 0.78
CA GLU A 82 -64.28 32.70 1.86
C GLU A 82 -63.36 31.52 1.52
N GLU A 83 -63.90 30.41 0.98
CA GLU A 83 -63.07 29.27 0.54
C GLU A 83 -62.12 29.64 -0.62
N LYS A 84 -62.55 30.52 -1.54
CA LYS A 84 -61.68 30.98 -2.64
C LYS A 84 -60.50 31.82 -2.13
N LEU A 85 -60.72 32.66 -1.12
CA LEU A 85 -59.68 33.49 -0.52
C LEU A 85 -58.62 32.61 0.17
N ALA A 86 -59.06 31.63 0.97
CA ALA A 86 -58.17 30.69 1.67
C ALA A 86 -57.33 29.84 0.71
N VAL A 87 -57.93 29.33 -0.38
CA VAL A 87 -57.20 28.55 -1.39
C VAL A 87 -56.16 29.41 -2.14
N GLN A 88 -56.48 30.68 -2.41
CA GLN A 88 -55.55 31.60 -3.08
C GLN A 88 -54.34 31.95 -2.20
N GLU A 89 -54.56 32.19 -0.90
CA GLU A 89 -53.50 32.44 0.09
C GLU A 89 -52.58 31.23 0.25
N LEU A 90 -53.16 30.02 0.25
CA LEU A 90 -52.40 28.77 0.31
C LEU A 90 -51.54 28.55 -0.96
N ILE A 91 -52.04 28.91 -2.14
CA ILE A 91 -51.27 28.83 -3.40
C ILE A 91 -50.09 29.82 -3.38
N LEU A 92 -50.29 31.03 -2.85
CA LEU A 92 -49.25 32.05 -2.78
C LEU A 92 -48.12 31.62 -1.83
N SER A 93 -48.46 31.11 -0.65
CA SER A 93 -47.45 30.57 0.28
C SER A 93 -46.74 29.33 -0.27
N MET A 94 -47.45 28.46 -1.00
CA MET A 94 -46.85 27.30 -1.68
C MET A 94 -45.78 27.71 -2.71
N ALA A 95 -46.01 28.82 -3.43
CA ALA A 95 -45.07 29.34 -4.42
C ALA A 95 -43.78 29.89 -3.76
N GLU A 96 -43.90 30.51 -2.58
CA GLU A 96 -42.76 30.97 -1.78
C GLU A 96 -41.90 29.78 -1.31
N ILE A 97 -42.55 28.75 -0.75
CA ILE A 97 -41.89 27.52 -0.31
C ILE A 97 -41.22 26.80 -1.50
N GLU A 98 -41.82 26.84 -2.70
CA GLU A 98 -41.24 26.28 -3.93
C GLU A 98 -39.90 26.91 -4.28
N ARG A 99 -39.81 28.24 -4.22
CA ARG A 99 -38.55 28.95 -4.46
C ARG A 99 -37.48 28.54 -3.45
N ILE A 100 -37.79 28.60 -2.16
CA ILE A 100 -36.85 28.28 -1.08
C ILE A 100 -36.30 26.85 -1.24
N GLN A 101 -37.16 25.90 -1.57
CA GLN A 101 -36.73 24.52 -1.70
C GLN A 101 -35.98 24.22 -2.99
N ASN A 102 -36.27 24.92 -4.10
CA ASN A 102 -35.47 24.79 -5.30
C ASN A 102 -34.05 25.32 -5.08
N VAL A 103 -33.90 26.44 -4.36
CA VAL A 103 -32.58 26.97 -3.95
C VAL A 103 -31.87 25.96 -3.04
N ALA A 104 -32.54 25.41 -2.02
CA ALA A 104 -31.92 24.42 -1.14
C ALA A 104 -31.48 23.12 -1.88
N ILE A 105 -32.22 22.71 -2.92
CA ILE A 105 -31.82 21.58 -3.76
C ILE A 105 -30.58 21.93 -4.59
N ASP A 106 -30.50 23.15 -5.13
CA ASP A 106 -29.36 23.62 -5.92
C ASP A 106 -28.09 23.70 -5.06
N ASP A 107 -28.17 24.34 -3.90
CA ASP A 107 -27.06 24.46 -2.94
C ASP A 107 -26.55 23.08 -2.49
N THR A 108 -27.47 22.14 -2.20
CA THR A 108 -27.09 20.78 -1.83
C THR A 108 -26.48 20.00 -3.00
N GLN A 109 -26.91 20.23 -4.24
CA GLN A 109 -26.28 19.63 -5.42
C GLN A 109 -24.85 20.14 -5.61
N GLU A 110 -24.63 21.44 -5.51
CA GLU A 110 -23.30 22.04 -5.62
C GLU A 110 -22.34 21.50 -4.55
N LEU A 111 -22.80 21.42 -3.29
CA LEU A 111 -22.01 20.88 -2.19
C LEU A 111 -21.69 19.38 -2.39
N ASN A 112 -22.62 18.60 -2.95
CA ASN A 112 -22.40 17.19 -3.28
C ASN A 112 -21.31 17.00 -4.34
N GLU A 113 -21.33 17.84 -5.37
CA GLU A 113 -20.36 17.81 -6.46
C GLU A 113 -18.96 18.21 -5.95
N GLY A 114 -18.86 19.29 -5.18
CA GLY A 114 -17.62 19.69 -4.52
C GLY A 114 -17.07 18.60 -3.59
N THR A 115 -17.93 17.96 -2.81
CA THR A 115 -17.52 16.84 -1.93
C THR A 115 -16.99 15.65 -2.74
N ARG A 116 -17.61 15.34 -3.88
CA ARG A 116 -17.17 14.25 -4.77
C ARG A 116 -15.77 14.52 -5.32
N ASP A 117 -15.51 15.74 -5.75
CA ASP A 117 -14.21 16.14 -6.30
C ASP A 117 -13.11 16.11 -5.23
N LEU A 118 -13.41 16.56 -4.00
CA LEU A 118 -12.48 16.44 -2.86
C LEU A 118 -12.16 14.98 -2.52
N VAL A 119 -13.17 14.09 -2.50
CA VAL A 119 -12.95 12.65 -2.30
C VAL A 119 -11.99 12.10 -3.37
N GLN A 120 -12.23 12.45 -4.64
CA GLN A 120 -11.40 11.98 -5.75
C GLN A 120 -9.94 12.46 -5.62
N MET A 121 -9.74 13.74 -5.31
CA MET A 121 -8.41 14.30 -5.10
C MET A 121 -7.65 13.60 -3.96
N VAL A 122 -8.32 13.33 -2.83
CA VAL A 122 -7.70 12.60 -1.71
C VAL A 122 -7.30 11.19 -2.13
N TRP A 123 -8.14 10.52 -2.92
CA TRP A 123 -7.80 9.20 -3.48
C TRP A 123 -6.59 9.26 -4.40
N GLU A 124 -6.49 10.24 -5.28
CA GLU A 124 -5.34 10.42 -6.17
C GLU A 124 -4.04 10.65 -5.39
N ILE A 125 -4.05 11.53 -4.38
CA ILE A 125 -2.90 11.77 -3.51
C ILE A 125 -2.48 10.50 -2.77
N LYS A 126 -3.46 9.70 -2.33
CA LYS A 126 -3.20 8.43 -1.64
C LYS A 126 -2.53 7.41 -2.57
N GLN A 127 -2.95 7.34 -3.83
CA GLN A 127 -2.34 6.45 -4.84
C GLN A 127 -0.94 6.93 -5.22
N GLU A 128 -0.78 8.22 -5.52
CA GLU A 128 0.51 8.79 -5.93
C GLU A 128 1.61 8.52 -4.89
N LYS A 129 1.28 8.67 -3.60
CA LYS A 129 2.22 8.37 -2.51
C LYS A 129 2.57 6.89 -2.41
N LYS A 130 1.61 6.00 -2.68
CA LYS A 130 1.82 4.56 -2.65
C LYS A 130 2.76 4.12 -3.79
N ASP A 131 2.55 4.66 -4.98
CA ASP A 131 3.33 4.30 -6.16
C ASP A 131 4.78 4.76 -6.04
N ARG A 132 5.02 6.01 -5.60
CA ARG A 132 6.38 6.53 -5.35
C ARG A 132 7.13 5.70 -4.30
N MET A 133 6.43 5.29 -3.23
CA MET A 133 7.05 4.48 -2.20
C MET A 133 7.41 3.07 -2.71
N GLN A 134 6.54 2.49 -3.52
CA GLN A 134 6.75 1.17 -4.10
C GLN A 134 7.96 1.15 -5.03
N GLU A 135 8.16 2.21 -5.83
CA GLU A 135 9.33 2.33 -6.71
C GLU A 135 10.65 2.33 -5.92
N VAL A 136 10.75 3.16 -4.88
CA VAL A 136 11.92 3.21 -3.99
C VAL A 136 12.18 1.84 -3.34
N LEU A 137 11.12 1.11 -2.98
CA LEU A 137 11.22 -0.21 -2.38
C LEU A 137 11.84 -1.25 -3.32
N ILE A 138 11.43 -1.23 -4.59
CA ILE A 138 11.93 -2.13 -5.61
C ILE A 138 13.42 -1.85 -5.85
N GLU A 139 13.79 -0.58 -6.00
CA GLU A 139 15.19 -0.17 -6.20
C GLU A 139 16.08 -0.59 -5.02
N LEU A 140 15.64 -0.34 -3.78
CA LEU A 140 16.35 -0.77 -2.57
C LEU A 140 16.50 -2.29 -2.51
N THR A 141 15.43 -3.03 -2.83
CA THR A 141 15.46 -4.50 -2.81
C THR A 141 16.47 -5.03 -3.83
N ASP A 142 16.55 -4.43 -5.01
CA ASP A 142 17.49 -4.86 -6.05
C ASP A 142 18.93 -4.46 -5.72
N ALA A 143 19.15 -3.27 -5.13
CA ALA A 143 20.46 -2.87 -4.60
C ALA A 143 20.94 -3.85 -3.51
N LEU A 144 20.05 -4.23 -2.58
CA LEU A 144 20.36 -5.17 -1.50
C LEU A 144 20.60 -6.60 -2.00
N LYS A 145 19.89 -7.07 -3.03
CA LYS A 145 20.18 -8.38 -3.66
C LYS A 145 21.59 -8.40 -4.26
N ARG A 146 22.00 -7.32 -4.93
CA ARG A 146 23.35 -7.20 -5.49
C ARG A 146 24.40 -7.18 -4.38
N ASP A 147 24.16 -6.41 -3.32
CA ASP A 147 25.06 -6.34 -2.16
C ASP A 147 25.20 -7.69 -1.44
N SER A 148 24.08 -8.42 -1.26
CA SER A 148 24.06 -9.80 -0.74
C SER A 148 24.87 -10.76 -1.61
N SER A 149 24.80 -10.64 -2.94
CA SER A 149 25.61 -11.45 -3.86
C SER A 149 27.11 -11.17 -3.69
N ASN A 150 27.49 -9.90 -3.56
CA ASN A 150 28.88 -9.51 -3.33
C ASN A 150 29.39 -9.98 -1.97
N MET A 151 28.55 -9.91 -0.93
CA MET A 151 28.88 -10.39 0.41
C MET A 151 29.12 -11.91 0.42
N LYS A 152 28.33 -12.69 -0.34
CA LYS A 152 28.57 -14.13 -0.53
C LYS A 152 29.93 -14.39 -1.16
N MET A 153 30.31 -13.62 -2.19
CA MET A 153 31.58 -13.78 -2.87
C MET A 153 32.77 -13.53 -1.94
N ILE A 154 32.72 -12.47 -1.13
CA ILE A 154 33.78 -12.15 -0.16
C ILE A 154 33.87 -13.24 0.92
N ALA A 155 32.72 -13.72 1.44
CA ALA A 155 32.68 -14.78 2.44
C ALA A 155 33.23 -16.12 1.92
N ILE A 156 32.96 -16.46 0.65
CA ILE A 156 33.54 -17.64 0.01
C ILE A 156 35.05 -17.47 -0.13
N LEU A 157 35.51 -16.30 -0.59
CA LEU A 157 36.93 -16.02 -0.77
C LEU A 157 37.70 -16.12 0.56
N THR A 158 37.17 -15.57 1.64
CA THR A 158 37.79 -15.67 2.98
C THR A 158 37.76 -17.10 3.51
N ALA A 159 36.69 -17.86 3.27
CA ALA A 159 36.61 -19.27 3.63
C ALA A 159 37.64 -20.14 2.90
N PHE A 160 38.03 -19.79 1.67
CA PHE A 160 39.13 -20.44 0.95
C PHE A 160 40.51 -19.99 1.43
N PHE A 161 40.70 -18.70 1.73
CA PHE A 161 42.00 -18.18 2.17
C PHE A 161 42.40 -18.64 3.58
N LEU A 162 41.44 -18.83 4.48
CA LEU A 162 41.71 -19.22 5.86
C LEU A 162 42.48 -20.56 5.98
N PRO A 163 42.04 -21.68 5.36
CA PRO A 163 42.79 -22.94 5.41
C PRO A 163 44.07 -22.90 4.58
N PHE A 164 44.09 -22.12 3.49
CA PHE A 164 45.26 -21.99 2.63
C PHE A 164 46.43 -21.28 3.34
N THR A 165 46.13 -20.20 4.05
CA THR A 165 47.10 -19.46 4.87
C THR A 165 47.54 -20.26 6.10
N PHE A 166 46.62 -20.99 6.75
CA PHE A 166 46.96 -21.91 7.84
C PHE A 166 47.98 -22.98 7.41
N MET A 167 47.79 -23.59 6.24
CA MET A 167 48.74 -24.57 5.71
C MET A 167 50.09 -23.96 5.35
N ALA A 168 50.11 -22.75 4.79
CA ALA A 168 51.38 -22.04 4.53
C ALA A 168 52.17 -21.81 5.83
N ILE A 169 51.49 -21.42 6.91
CA ILE A 169 52.12 -21.22 8.22
C ILE A 169 52.61 -22.56 8.79
N LEU A 170 51.80 -23.62 8.75
CA LEU A 170 52.20 -24.94 9.25
C LEU A 170 53.47 -25.47 8.59
N LEU A 171 53.62 -25.26 7.28
CA LEU A 171 54.79 -25.73 6.53
C LEU A 171 56.03 -24.84 6.70
N THR A 172 55.84 -23.57 7.08
CA THR A 172 56.92 -22.64 7.44
C THR A 172 57.37 -22.78 8.90
N THR A 173 56.49 -23.25 9.79
CA THR A 173 56.86 -23.48 11.20
C THR A 173 57.84 -24.65 11.34
N PRO A 174 58.79 -24.60 12.28
CA PRO A 174 59.91 -25.56 12.40
C PRO A 174 59.48 -26.97 12.88
N MET A 175 58.17 -27.26 12.96
CA MET A 175 57.64 -28.58 13.29
C MET A 175 57.97 -29.63 12.21
N PHE A 176 58.13 -29.21 10.95
CA PHE A 176 58.57 -30.07 9.85
C PHE A 176 60.03 -29.76 9.48
N LYS A 177 60.97 -30.56 10.01
CA LYS A 177 62.37 -30.54 9.57
C LYS A 177 62.50 -31.27 8.23
N TRP A 178 62.51 -30.51 7.13
CA TRP A 178 62.81 -31.06 5.81
C TRP A 178 64.29 -31.49 5.76
N PRO A 179 64.61 -32.64 5.14
CA PRO A 179 66.00 -33.09 5.02
C PRO A 179 66.81 -32.06 4.21
N ASP A 180 67.90 -31.58 4.78
CA ASP A 180 68.81 -30.66 4.12
C ASP A 180 69.43 -31.33 2.88
N PRO A 181 69.50 -30.65 1.73
CA PRO A 181 70.06 -31.23 0.52
C PRO A 181 71.56 -31.47 0.69
N GLU A 182 71.99 -32.73 0.68
CA GLU A 182 73.38 -33.15 0.88
C GLU A 182 74.40 -32.55 -0.11
N ASN A 183 73.99 -31.84 -1.17
CA ASN A 183 74.90 -31.37 -2.22
C ASN A 183 74.55 -30.00 -2.85
N GLY A 184 74.10 -29.01 -2.06
CA GLY A 184 74.05 -27.61 -2.50
C GLY A 184 73.11 -27.28 -3.68
N LYS A 185 72.31 -28.24 -4.16
CA LYS A 185 71.22 -27.98 -5.11
C LYS A 185 69.93 -27.81 -4.33
N VAL A 186 69.51 -26.55 -4.18
CA VAL A 186 68.20 -26.18 -3.62
C VAL A 186 67.11 -26.62 -4.59
N ILE A 187 66.68 -27.87 -4.50
CA ILE A 187 65.56 -28.41 -5.28
C ILE A 187 64.41 -28.68 -4.31
N LEU A 188 63.61 -27.65 -4.03
CA LEU A 188 62.45 -27.67 -3.12
C LEU A 188 61.20 -28.31 -3.75
N TRP A 189 61.34 -29.34 -4.60
CA TRP A 189 60.21 -29.93 -5.34
C TRP A 189 59.26 -30.74 -4.44
N LEU A 190 59.79 -31.37 -3.37
CA LEU A 190 59.00 -32.15 -2.40
C LEU A 190 58.06 -31.29 -1.54
N PRO A 191 58.54 -30.26 -0.81
CA PRO A 191 57.66 -29.43 0.03
C PRO A 191 56.63 -28.66 -0.81
N PHE A 192 56.98 -28.27 -2.04
CA PHE A 192 56.04 -27.64 -2.96
C PHE A 192 54.89 -28.59 -3.35
N ARG A 193 55.19 -29.85 -3.71
CA ARG A 193 54.15 -30.82 -4.10
C ARG A 193 53.27 -31.25 -2.93
N ILE A 194 53.85 -31.40 -1.74
CA ILE A 194 53.14 -31.76 -0.50
C ILE A 194 52.23 -30.60 -0.07
N TYR A 195 52.67 -29.36 -0.20
CA TYR A 195 51.86 -28.17 0.03
C TYR A 195 50.58 -28.17 -0.82
N TRP A 196 50.70 -28.38 -2.13
CA TRP A 196 49.54 -28.41 -3.03
C TRP A 196 48.56 -29.54 -2.72
N ILE A 197 49.06 -30.73 -2.38
CA ILE A 197 48.19 -31.88 -2.04
C ILE A 197 47.52 -31.67 -0.68
N ALA A 198 48.26 -31.23 0.35
CA ALA A 198 47.73 -31.03 1.69
C ALA A 198 46.74 -29.87 1.77
N SER A 199 47.07 -28.72 1.14
CA SER A 199 46.17 -27.56 1.07
C SER A 199 44.92 -27.87 0.24
N GLY A 200 45.06 -28.56 -0.90
CA GLY A 200 43.94 -28.98 -1.73
C GLY A 200 43.01 -29.95 -0.99
N LEU A 201 43.57 -30.96 -0.31
CA LEU A 201 42.80 -31.93 0.47
C LEU A 201 42.08 -31.27 1.65
N MET A 202 42.73 -30.38 2.39
CA MET A 202 42.07 -29.66 3.48
C MET A 202 40.98 -28.72 3.00
N THR A 203 41.22 -28.03 1.89
CA THR A 203 40.21 -27.15 1.27
C THR A 203 39.02 -27.96 0.78
N LEU A 204 39.25 -29.17 0.24
CA LEU A 204 38.19 -30.05 -0.21
C LEU A 204 37.40 -30.64 0.97
N ILE A 205 38.07 -31.00 2.07
CA ILE A 205 37.41 -31.49 3.29
C ILE A 205 36.58 -30.39 3.92
N LEU A 206 37.14 -29.18 4.12
CA LEU A 206 36.41 -28.04 4.69
C LEU A 206 35.33 -27.52 3.75
N GLY A 207 35.56 -27.59 2.43
CA GLY A 207 34.58 -27.27 1.41
C GLY A 207 33.41 -28.26 1.40
N CYS A 208 33.69 -29.57 1.31
CA CYS A 208 32.67 -30.62 1.39
C CYS A 208 31.94 -30.59 2.73
N TRP A 209 32.66 -30.43 3.85
CA TRP A 209 32.05 -30.35 5.16
C TRP A 209 31.21 -29.08 5.32
N GLY A 210 31.70 -27.95 4.81
CA GLY A 210 30.98 -26.70 4.72
C GLY A 210 29.69 -26.84 3.91
N ILE A 211 29.73 -27.47 2.72
CA ILE A 211 28.58 -27.74 1.85
C ILE A 211 27.60 -28.73 2.49
N LEU A 212 28.08 -29.69 3.27
CA LEU A 212 27.26 -30.70 3.95
C LEU A 212 26.63 -30.18 5.25
N LEU A 213 27.31 -29.30 5.99
CA LEU A 213 26.79 -28.64 7.21
C LEU A 213 25.93 -27.42 6.89
N PHE A 214 26.39 -26.54 6.00
CA PHE A 214 25.53 -25.59 5.31
C PHE A 214 24.77 -26.34 4.22
N ARG A 215 23.94 -27.33 4.57
CA ARG A 215 22.90 -27.83 3.68
C ARG A 215 22.06 -26.62 3.25
N PRO A 216 22.23 -26.08 2.03
CA PRO A 216 21.47 -24.92 1.61
C PRO A 216 20.08 -25.45 1.28
N LYS A 217 19.08 -25.11 2.09
CA LYS A 217 17.67 -25.36 1.72
C LYS A 217 17.30 -24.75 0.34
N TRP A 218 18.12 -23.79 -0.13
CA TRP A 218 18.06 -23.16 -1.45
C TRP A 218 18.24 -24.08 -2.68
N LEU A 219 18.71 -25.33 -2.52
CA LEU A 219 18.89 -26.26 -3.66
C LEU A 219 17.63 -27.07 -4.02
N PHE A 220 16.58 -27.05 -3.19
CA PHE A 220 15.34 -27.79 -3.44
C PHE A 220 14.12 -26.89 -3.73
N GLU A 221 14.26 -25.57 -3.70
CA GLU A 221 13.16 -24.63 -3.94
C GLU A 221 13.08 -24.17 -5.41
N ARG A 222 13.06 -25.12 -6.35
CA ARG A 222 12.54 -24.91 -7.72
C ARG A 222 11.97 -26.19 -8.30
N LYS A 223 10.67 -26.41 -8.07
CA LYS A 223 9.62 -26.61 -9.08
C LYS A 223 8.34 -27.07 -8.37
N GLY A 224 7.37 -26.17 -8.28
CA GLY A 224 6.01 -26.36 -7.78
C GLY A 224 5.26 -25.06 -7.97
#